data_AF-A0A7K7SAG8-F1
#
_entry.id   AF-A0A7K7SAG8-F1
#
_cell.length_a   1.000
_cell.length_b   1.000
_cell.length_c   1.000
_cell.angle_alpha   90.00
_cell.angle_beta   90.00
_cell.angle_gamma   90.00
#
_symmetry.space_group_name_H-M   'P 1'
#
loop_
_entity.id
_entity.type
_entity.pdbx_description
1 polymer ?
#
loop_
_entity_poly.entity_id
_entity_poly.type
_entity_poly.pdbx_seq_one_letter_code
_entity_poly.pdbx_strand_id
1 'polypeptide(L)' 'TPGYLAPEVLERRGHAEPADIWALGCAVYTALTGHAPFEARHRPELFRRIRGARYPLPP' A
#
# COMPACT_ATOMS: atom_id res chain seq x y z
N THR A 1 8.88 -4.87 2.74
CA THR A 1 8.58 -3.55 3.34
C THR A 1 7.07 -3.42 3.48
N PRO A 2 6.51 -3.06 4.66
CA PRO A 2 5.05 -3.14 4.91
C PRO A 2 4.17 -2.19 4.08
N GLY A 3 4.75 -1.24 3.33
CA GLY A 3 4.01 -0.29 2.49
C GLY A 3 3.37 -0.88 1.21
N TYR A 4 3.67 -2.14 0.87
CA TYR A 4 3.11 -2.84 -0.29
C TYR A 4 1.99 -3.82 0.08
N LEU A 5 1.67 -3.94 1.37
CA LEU A 5 0.65 -4.87 1.84
C LEU A 5 -0.74 -4.33 1.53
N ALA A 6 -1.56 -5.19 0.92
CA ALA A 6 -2.96 -4.91 0.67
C ALA A 6 -3.77 -4.90 1.99
N PRO A 7 -4.84 -4.10 2.09
CA PRO A 7 -5.63 -3.97 3.31
C PRO A 7 -6.22 -5.31 3.79
N GLU A 8 -6.61 -6.20 2.89
CA GLU A 8 -7.12 -7.54 3.19
C GLU A 8 -6.06 -8.47 3.80
N VAL A 9 -4.79 -8.28 3.40
CA VAL A 9 -3.64 -9.00 3.98
C VAL A 9 -3.38 -8.51 5.40
N LEU A 10 -3.54 -7.22 5.68
CA LEU A 10 -3.48 -6.67 7.04
C LEU A 10 -4.60 -7.21 7.94
N GLU A 11 -5.77 -7.47 7.36
CA GLU A 11 -6.95 -8.00 8.05
C GLU A 11 -6.96 -9.54 8.16
N ARG A 12 -5.91 -10.20 7.66
CA ARG A 12 -5.79 -11.67 7.65
C ARG A 12 -6.99 -12.37 6.99
N ARG A 13 -7.63 -11.72 6.02
CA ARG A 13 -8.81 -12.25 5.31
C ARG A 13 -8.46 -13.23 4.18
N GLY A 14 -7.18 -13.61 4.06
CA GLY A 14 -6.65 -14.46 3.01
C GLY A 14 -5.71 -13.68 2.09
N HIS A 15 -4.85 -14.42 1.40
CA HIS A 15 -3.94 -13.90 0.38
C HIS A 15 -4.51 -14.35 -0.95
N ALA A 16 -4.91 -13.42 -1.81
CA ALA A 16 -5.57 -13.72 -3.07
C ALA A 16 -5.01 -12.82 -4.18
N GLU A 17 -5.32 -13.16 -5.42
CA GLU A 17 -4.94 -12.42 -6.65
C GLU A 17 -5.12 -10.88 -6.57
N PRO A 18 -6.15 -10.32 -5.89
CA PRO A 18 -6.27 -8.86 -5.71
C PRO A 18 -5.12 -8.22 -4.92
N ALA A 19 -4.50 -8.95 -3.99
CA ALA A 19 -3.39 -8.45 -3.18
C ALA A 19 -2.12 -8.27 -4.03
N ASP A 20 -1.92 -9.12 -5.04
CA ASP A 20 -0.80 -8.99 -5.98
C ASP A 20 -1.00 -7.79 -6.91
N ILE A 21 -2.24 -7.53 -7.35
CA ILE A 21 -2.59 -6.33 -8.14
C ILE A 21 -2.36 -5.06 -7.30
N TRP A 22 -2.71 -5.08 -6.01
CA TRP A 22 -2.41 -3.98 -5.10
C TRP A 22 -0.90 -3.72 -5.00
N ALA A 23 -0.12 -4.77 -4.77
CA ALA A 23 1.33 -4.66 -4.67
C ALA A 23 1.96 -4.16 -5.98
N LEU A 24 1.46 -4.61 -7.14
CA LEU A 24 1.85 -4.11 -8.45
C LEU A 24 1.53 -2.62 -8.61
N GLY A 25 0.34 -2.17 -8.20
CA GLY A 25 -0.04 -0.76 -8.22
C GLY A 25 0.90 0.10 -7.37
N CYS A 26 1.27 -0.38 -6.18
CA CYS A 26 2.27 0.28 -5.35
C CYS A 26 3.65 0.32 -6.04
N ALA A 27 4.06 -0.75 -6.71
CA ALA A 27 5.34 -0.78 -7.44
C ALA A 27 5.36 0.18 -8.63
N VAL A 28 4.27 0.26 -9.40
CA VAL A 28 4.13 1.22 -10.51
C VAL A 28 4.16 2.66 -9.99
N TYR A 29 3.43 2.96 -8.91
CA TYR A 29 3.48 4.28 -8.29
C TYR A 29 4.91 4.66 -7.86
N THR A 30 5.62 3.74 -7.20
CA THR A 30 7.01 3.97 -6.79
C THR A 30 7.93 4.17 -7.99
N ALA A 31 7.76 3.40 -9.06
CA ALA A 31 8.56 3.52 -10.27
C ALA A 31 8.37 4.88 -10.95
N LEU A 32 7.15 5.44 -10.92
CA LEU A 32 6.82 6.72 -11.54
C LEU A 32 7.22 7.93 -10.68
N THR A 33 7.08 7.82 -9.36
CA THR A 33 7.25 8.97 -8.44
C THR A 33 8.57 8.94 -7.66
N GLY A 34 9.26 7.81 -7.63
CA GLY A 34 10.43 7.56 -6.78
C GLY A 34 10.10 7.37 -5.29
N HIS A 35 8.82 7.42 -4.90
CA HIS A 35 8.38 7.35 -3.51
C HIS A 35 7.29 6.29 -3.34
N ALA A 36 7.26 5.59 -2.21
CA ALA A 36 6.19 4.63 -1.95
C ALA A 36 4.85 5.35 -1.70
N PRO A 37 3.71 4.77 -2.15
CA PRO A 37 2.40 5.41 -1.98
C PRO A 37 1.96 5.50 -0.51
N PHE A 38 2.41 4.56 0.33
CA PHE A 38 2.08 4.50 1.74
C PHE A 38 3.33 4.38 2.60
N GLU A 39 3.63 5.44 3.33
CA GLU A 39 4.69 5.46 4.35
C GLU A 39 4.19 6.15 5.61
N ALA A 40 4.67 5.69 6.77
CA ALA A 40 4.47 6.36 8.05
C ALA A 40 5.55 5.92 9.04
N ARG A 41 5.84 6.77 10.05
CA ARG A 41 6.80 6.45 11.11
C ARG A 41 6.31 5.34 12.04
N HIS A 42 5.00 5.22 12.22
CA HIS A 42 4.39 4.26 13.12
C HIS A 42 3.45 3.31 12.36
N ARG A 43 3.49 2.02 12.69
CA ARG A 43 2.67 0.98 12.05
C ARG A 43 1.17 1.26 12.08
N PRO A 44 0.56 1.75 13.18
CA PRO A 44 -0.87 2.05 13.19
C PRO A 44 -1.26 3.12 12.16
N GLU A 45 -0.40 4.12 11.97
CA GLU A 45 -0.63 5.17 10.98
C GLU A 45 -0.49 4.63 9.55
N LEU A 46 0.53 3.80 9.29
CA LEU A 46 0.70 3.13 8.00
C LEU A 46 -0.54 2.31 7.64
N PHE A 47 -1.04 1.50 8.58
CA PHE A 47 -2.23 0.67 8.36
C PHE A 47 -3.48 1.50 8.13
N ARG A 48 -3.61 2.65 8.81
CA ARG A 48 -4.72 3.60 8.55
C ARG A 48 -4.64 4.17 7.13
N ARG A 49 -3.45 4.51 6.64
CA ARG A 49 -3.26 5.01 5.26
C ARG A 49 -3.58 3.94 4.22
N ILE A 50 -3.09 2.72 4.42
CA ILE A 50 -3.37 1.55 3.55
C ILE A 50 -4.88 1.28 3.49
N ARG A 51 -5.55 1.16 4.65
CA ARG A 51 -7.02 0.93 4.70
C ARG A 51 -7.82 2.07 4.08
N GLY A 52 -7.33 3.31 4.20
CA GLY A 52 -7.97 4.46 3.61
C GLY A 52 -7.70 4.62 2.11
N ALA A 53 -6.77 3.85 1.53
CA ALA A 53 -6.29 3.99 0.17
C ALA A 53 -5.93 5.45 -0.22
N ARG A 54 -5.45 6.23 0.75
CA ARG A 54 -5.07 7.64 0.54
C ARG A 54 -3.57 7.74 0.32
N TYR A 55 -3.19 8.08 -0.90
CA TYR A 55 -1.82 8.38 -1.31
C TYR A 55 -1.81 9.71 -2.09
N PRO A 56 -0.67 10.45 -2.12
CA PRO A 56 -0.55 11.67 -2.90
C PRO A 56 -0.76 11.38 -4.39
N LEU A 57 -1.46 12.26 -5.11
CA LEU A 57 -1.50 12.14 -6.57
C LEU A 57 -0.14 12.55 -7.15
N PRO A 58 0.44 11.76 -8.07
CA PRO A 58 1.59 12.19 -8.85
C PRO A 58 1.26 13.49 -9.60
N PRO A 59 2.23 14.41 -9.78
CA PRO A 59 2.06 15.61 -10.59
C PRO A 59 1.79 15.31 -12.07
#